data_AF-V2X041-F1
#
_entry.id   AF-V2X041-F1
#
_cell.length_a   1.000
_cell.length_b   1.000
_cell.length_c   1.000
_cell.angle_alpha   90.00
_cell.angle_beta   90.00
_cell.angle_gamma   90.00
#
_symmetry.space_group_name_H-M   'P 1'
#
loop_
_entity.id
_entity.type
_entity.pdbx_description
1 polymer ?
#
loop_
_entity_poly.entity_id
_entity_poly.type
_entity_poly.pdbx_seq_one_letter_code
_entity_poly.pdbx_strand_id
1 'polypeptide(L)'
;MSSLNEFPLLTQLSASEQEDSIEPYYLNPLDYECQTRIPLYSLEFCMGLRFGELRLESSLNIVHVRSSIKRLLQEQKITLLPTEEIIDKLLQLHWHNAKCKLYDRTRYTDVGLLLHYSIRDSHE
;
A
#
# COMPACT_ATOMS: atom_id res chain seq x y z
N MET A 1 -34.52 2.83 -8.04
CA MET A 1 -33.32 3.69 -8.15
C MET A 1 -32.56 3.55 -6.85
N SER A 2 -31.49 2.77 -6.86
CA SER A 2 -30.75 2.41 -5.64
C SER A 2 -29.87 3.58 -5.23
N SER A 3 -30.08 4.06 -4.01
CA SER A 3 -29.25 5.01 -3.29
C SER A 3 -27.77 4.62 -3.40
N LEU A 4 -26.99 5.41 -4.14
CA LEU A 4 -25.54 5.28 -4.22
C LEU A 4 -24.94 5.61 -2.85
N ASN A 5 -24.43 4.59 -2.20
CA ASN A 5 -23.46 4.57 -1.09
C ASN A 5 -22.93 5.95 -0.66
N GLU A 6 -23.48 6.48 0.42
CA GLU A 6 -22.80 7.47 1.25
C GLU A 6 -21.64 6.77 1.96
N PHE A 7 -20.45 6.79 1.34
CA PHE A 7 -19.24 6.51 2.10
C PHE A 7 -19.10 7.62 3.16
N PRO A 8 -18.89 7.28 4.44
CA PRO A 8 -18.75 8.28 5.49
C PRO A 8 -17.57 9.19 5.15
N LEU A 9 -17.83 10.50 5.09
CA LEU A 9 -16.79 11.51 4.92
C LEU A 9 -15.77 11.38 6.05
N LEU A 10 -14.47 11.46 5.75
CA LEU A 10 -13.39 11.39 6.75
C LEU A 10 -13.60 12.38 7.91
N THR A 11 -14.28 13.50 7.63
CA THR A 11 -14.68 14.53 8.60
C THR A 11 -15.70 14.06 9.64
N GLN A 12 -16.36 12.93 9.43
CA GLN A 12 -17.26 12.29 10.42
C GLN A 12 -16.53 11.31 11.33
N LEU A 13 -15.28 10.94 11.01
CA LEU A 13 -14.43 10.14 11.87
C LEU A 13 -13.78 10.97 12.99
N SER A 14 -13.84 12.30 12.89
CA SER A 14 -13.28 13.24 13.85
C SER A 14 -14.34 13.75 14.84
N ALA A 15 -14.88 12.88 15.69
CA ALA A 15 -15.62 13.32 16.88
C ALA A 15 -15.81 12.15 17.87
N SER A 16 -14.73 11.70 18.50
CA SER A 16 -14.84 11.06 19.81
C SER A 16 -13.91 11.82 20.75
N GLU A 17 -14.45 12.32 21.87
CA GLU A 17 -13.69 12.99 22.94
C GLU A 17 -12.79 12.02 23.71
N GLN A 18 -12.79 10.73 23.32
CA GLN A 18 -11.99 9.70 23.92
C GLN A 18 -10.60 9.69 23.29
N GLU A 19 -9.58 9.66 24.14
CA GLU A 19 -8.18 9.64 23.76
C GLU A 19 -7.88 8.39 22.91
N ASP A 20 -7.97 8.55 21.59
CA ASP A 20 -7.79 7.49 20.60
C ASP A 20 -6.29 7.15 20.53
N SER A 21 -5.92 5.96 21.02
CA SER A 21 -4.53 5.50 21.00
C SER A 21 -4.04 5.29 19.57
N ILE A 22 -2.76 5.61 19.33
CA ILE A 22 -2.10 5.29 18.07
C ILE A 22 -1.61 3.85 18.15
N GLU A 23 -2.05 3.02 17.19
CA GLU A 23 -1.72 1.62 17.13
C GLU A 23 -1.11 1.24 15.78
N PRO A 24 -0.24 0.21 15.74
CA PRO A 24 0.24 -0.34 14.48
C PRO A 24 -0.87 -1.09 13.75
N TYR A 25 -0.92 -0.89 12.44
CA TYR A 25 -1.76 -1.61 11.49
C TYR A 25 -0.86 -2.15 10.36
N TYR A 26 -0.99 -3.44 10.06
CA TYR A 26 -0.25 -4.10 9.00
C TYR A 26 -1.01 -3.93 7.68
N LEU A 27 -0.37 -3.36 6.66
CA LEU A 27 -0.95 -3.16 5.33
C LEU A 27 -1.27 -4.50 4.67
N ASN A 28 -0.37 -5.46 4.82
CA ASN A 28 -0.55 -6.86 4.42
C ASN A 28 -0.49 -7.74 5.68
N PRO A 29 -1.49 -8.59 5.93
CA PRO A 29 -1.47 -9.53 7.05
C PRO A 29 -0.24 -10.44 6.97
N LEU A 30 0.39 -10.71 8.13
CA LEU A 30 1.45 -11.71 8.25
C LEU A 30 0.89 -13.14 8.15
N ASP A 31 -0.37 -13.32 8.58
CA ASP A 31 -1.15 -14.54 8.41
C ASP A 31 -1.67 -14.63 6.99
N TYR A 32 -0.78 -14.81 6.03
CA TYR A 32 -1.12 -15.08 4.65
C TYR A 32 -1.62 -16.53 4.53
N GLU A 33 -2.84 -16.81 5.01
CA GLU A 33 -3.51 -18.06 4.67
C GLU A 33 -3.70 -18.10 3.16
N CYS A 34 -2.94 -18.99 2.53
CA CYS A 34 -2.71 -19.10 1.09
C CYS A 34 -4.02 -19.41 0.30
N GLN A 35 -4.91 -18.44 0.15
CA GLN A 35 -6.12 -18.54 -0.69
C GLN A 35 -5.99 -17.75 -2.00
N THR A 36 -4.98 -16.89 -2.14
CA THR A 36 -4.67 -16.23 -3.42
C THR A 36 -3.95 -17.20 -4.34
N ARG A 37 -4.49 -17.40 -5.56
CA ARG A 37 -3.95 -18.29 -6.61
C ARG A 37 -2.50 -17.99 -7.05
N ILE A 38 -1.90 -16.89 -6.59
CA ILE A 38 -0.57 -16.44 -6.98
C ILE A 38 0.33 -16.50 -5.74
N PRO A 39 1.36 -17.36 -5.73
CA PRO A 39 2.35 -17.40 -4.67
C PRO A 39 3.08 -16.06 -4.52
N LEU A 40 3.44 -15.68 -3.29
CA LEU A 40 4.15 -14.43 -2.99
C LEU A 40 5.42 -14.27 -3.85
N TYR A 41 6.14 -15.36 -4.11
CA TYR A 41 7.33 -15.34 -4.97
C TYR A 41 7.04 -14.90 -6.41
N SER A 42 5.86 -15.22 -6.94
CA SER A 42 5.47 -14.80 -8.29
C SER A 42 5.25 -13.29 -8.33
N LEU A 43 4.73 -12.72 -7.24
CA LEU A 43 4.58 -11.28 -7.08
C LEU A 43 5.96 -10.59 -7.01
N GLU A 44 6.91 -11.16 -6.26
CA GLU A 44 8.29 -10.64 -6.15
C GLU A 44 8.92 -10.46 -7.54
N PHE A 45 8.87 -11.48 -8.40
CA PHE A 45 9.43 -11.39 -9.74
C PHE A 45 8.72 -10.36 -10.63
N CYS A 46 7.41 -10.20 -10.50
CA CYS A 46 6.66 -9.15 -11.22
C CYS A 46 7.11 -7.73 -10.79
N MET A 47 7.53 -7.58 -9.53
CA MET A 47 8.02 -6.33 -8.96
C MET A 47 9.54 -6.12 -9.17
N GLY A 48 10.20 -7.01 -9.93
CA GLY A 48 11.64 -6.95 -10.18
C GLY A 48 12.50 -7.40 -8.98
N LEU A 49 11.89 -8.01 -7.98
CA LEU A 49 12.55 -8.49 -6.77
C LEU A 49 13.05 -9.93 -6.92
N ARG A 50 14.00 -10.29 -6.06
CA ARG A 50 14.45 -11.67 -5.90
C ARG A 50 13.53 -12.42 -4.93
N PHE A 51 13.62 -13.74 -4.98
CA PHE A 51 12.93 -14.61 -4.03
C PHE A 51 13.30 -14.27 -2.58
N GLY A 52 12.28 -14.07 -1.73
CA GLY A 52 12.43 -13.80 -0.30
C GLY A 52 12.94 -12.40 0.03
N GLU A 53 12.90 -11.50 -0.96
CA GLU A 53 13.29 -10.10 -0.78
C GLU A 53 12.14 -9.26 -0.21
N LEU A 54 10.90 -9.62 -0.50
CA LEU A 54 9.71 -9.00 0.08
C LEU A 54 9.47 -9.56 1.49
N ARG A 55 9.84 -8.77 2.49
CA ARG A 55 9.66 -9.11 3.92
C ARG A 55 8.44 -8.38 4.48
N LEU A 56 7.37 -9.11 4.77
CA LEU A 56 6.14 -8.53 5.33
C LEU A 56 6.31 -8.11 6.80
N GLU A 57 7.34 -8.60 7.47
CA GLU A 57 7.74 -8.18 8.83
C GLU A 57 8.48 -6.83 8.83
N SER A 58 8.78 -6.28 7.65
CA SER A 58 9.45 -4.98 7.51
C SER A 58 8.58 -3.84 8.06
N SER A 59 9.23 -2.80 8.60
CA SER A 59 8.56 -1.58 9.02
C SER A 59 7.79 -0.89 7.90
N LEU A 60 8.12 -1.16 6.63
CA LEU A 60 7.39 -0.65 5.46
C LEU A 60 5.97 -1.23 5.33
N ASN A 61 5.69 -2.37 5.97
CA ASN A 61 4.36 -2.97 5.99
C ASN A 61 3.51 -2.47 7.17
N ILE A 62 4.04 -1.56 8.01
CA ILE A 62 3.39 -1.08 9.24
C ILE A 62 3.08 0.41 9.09
N VAL A 63 1.82 0.77 9.30
CA VAL A 63 1.39 2.16 9.44
C VAL A 63 0.80 2.37 10.82
N HIS A 64 1.02 3.55 11.39
CA HIS A 64 0.48 3.93 12.69
C HIS A 64 -0.81 4.70 12.48
N VAL A 65 -1.92 4.15 12.97
CA VAL A 65 -3.25 4.73 12.80
C VAL A 65 -3.95 4.81 14.15
N ARG A 66 -4.95 5.69 14.27
CA ARG A 66 -5.80 5.72 15.45
C ARG A 66 -6.57 4.41 15.61
N SER A 67 -6.83 3.99 16.85
CA SER A 67 -7.64 2.82 17.21
C SER A 67 -8.98 2.79 16.48
N SER A 68 -9.67 3.93 16.37
CA SER A 68 -10.92 4.06 15.61
C SER A 68 -10.76 3.72 14.12
N ILE A 69 -9.71 4.23 13.47
CA ILE A 69 -9.39 3.96 12.05
C ILE A 69 -8.99 2.49 11.88
N LYS A 70 -8.16 1.95 12.78
CA LYS A 70 -7.74 0.55 12.76
C LYS A 70 -8.94 -0.39 12.75
N ARG A 71 -9.93 -0.13 13.61
CA ARG A 71 -11.17 -0.92 13.66
C ARG A 71 -11.92 -0.85 12.33
N LEU A 72 -12.04 0.33 11.72
CA LEU A 72 -12.71 0.48 10.42
C LEU A 72 -11.98 -0.25 9.28
N LEU A 73 -10.65 -0.27 9.31
CA LEU A 73 -9.84 -1.04 8.36
C LEU A 73 -10.03 -2.55 8.55
N GLN A 74 -10.02 -3.03 9.80
CA GLN A 74 -10.25 -4.45 10.13
C GLN A 74 -11.66 -4.92 9.76
N GLU A 75 -12.66 -4.07 9.96
CA GLU A 75 -14.05 -4.31 9.57
C GLU A 75 -14.30 -4.11 8.06
N GLN A 76 -13.26 -3.79 7.28
CA GLN A 76 -13.33 -3.53 5.83
C GLN A 76 -14.32 -2.42 5.44
N LYS A 77 -14.64 -1.50 6.37
CA LYS A 77 -15.51 -0.35 6.13
C LYS A 77 -14.80 0.76 5.37
N ILE A 78 -13.48 0.83 5.50
CA ILE A 78 -12.59 1.70 4.74
C ILE A 78 -11.40 0.88 4.25
N THR A 79 -10.70 1.39 3.24
CA THR A 79 -9.50 0.75 2.67
C THR A 79 -8.46 1.82 2.36
N LEU A 80 -7.19 1.47 2.56
CA LEU A 80 -6.06 2.30 2.16
C LEU A 80 -5.78 2.06 0.67
N LEU A 81 -5.82 3.12 -0.12
CA LEU A 81 -5.44 3.09 -1.52
C LEU A 81 -4.18 3.92 -1.73
N PRO A 82 -3.25 3.47 -2.59
CA PRO A 82 -2.17 4.32 -3.06
C PRO A 82 -2.72 5.57 -3.76
N THR A 83 -1.92 6.64 -3.81
CA THR A 83 -2.28 7.84 -4.57
C THR A 83 -2.30 7.55 -6.07
N GLU A 84 -3.04 8.35 -6.84
CA GLU A 84 -3.10 8.24 -8.30
C GLU A 84 -1.69 8.26 -8.94
N GLU A 85 -0.84 9.18 -8.48
CA GLU A 85 0.56 9.26 -8.93
C GLU A 85 1.34 7.95 -8.70
N ILE A 86 1.14 7.31 -7.55
CA ILE A 86 1.78 6.03 -7.25
C ILE A 86 1.21 4.93 -8.15
N ILE A 87 -0.10 4.91 -8.37
CA ILE A 87 -0.77 3.95 -9.26
C ILE A 87 -0.23 4.07 -10.68
N ASP A 88 -0.12 5.29 -11.21
CA ASP A 88 0.40 5.54 -12.56
C ASP A 88 1.84 5.06 -12.71
N LYS A 89 2.69 5.36 -11.72
CA LYS A 89 4.08 4.90 -11.70
C LYS A 89 4.21 3.38 -11.63
N LEU A 90 3.38 2.73 -10.80
CA LEU A 90 3.33 1.27 -10.72
C LEU A 90 2.87 0.65 -12.04
N LEU A 91 1.90 1.27 -12.73
CA LEU A 91 1.42 0.81 -14.03
C LEU A 91 2.50 0.93 -15.11
N GLN A 92 3.20 2.07 -15.16
CA GLN A 92 4.32 2.28 -16.06
C GLN A 92 5.44 1.24 -15.83
N LEU A 93 5.79 1.01 -14.56
CA LEU A 93 6.76 -0.01 -14.17
C LEU A 93 6.32 -1.40 -14.62
N HIS A 94 5.05 -1.74 -14.41
CA HIS A 94 4.50 -3.03 -14.82
C HIS A 94 4.63 -3.23 -16.33
N TRP A 95 4.25 -2.25 -17.14
CA TRP A 95 4.36 -2.34 -18.60
C TRP A 95 5.80 -2.38 -19.11
N HIS A 96 6.71 -1.69 -18.43
CA HIS A 96 8.14 -1.79 -18.71
C HIS A 96 8.64 -3.21 -18.40
N ASN A 97 8.42 -3.69 -17.17
CA ASN A 97 8.89 -5.00 -16.71
C ASN A 97 8.26 -6.19 -17.47
N ALA A 98 7.06 -6.02 -18.02
CA ALA A 98 6.42 -7.00 -18.89
C ALA A 98 7.19 -7.25 -20.19
N LYS A 99 7.95 -6.26 -20.67
CA LYS A 99 8.76 -6.35 -21.91
C LYS A 99 10.21 -6.77 -21.64
N CYS A 100 10.66 -6.69 -20.38
CA CYS A 100 12.02 -7.03 -19.98
C CYS A 100 12.16 -8.52 -19.61
N LYS A 101 13.37 -9.06 -19.82
CA LYS A 101 13.74 -10.35 -19.24
C LYS A 101 13.77 -10.21 -17.72
N LEU A 102 13.60 -11.33 -17.00
CA LEU A 102 13.43 -11.36 -15.54
C LEU A 102 14.55 -10.61 -14.79
N TYR A 103 15.81 -10.72 -15.23
CA TYR A 103 16.96 -10.07 -14.60
C TYR A 103 17.19 -8.62 -15.00
N ASP A 104 16.50 -8.14 -16.05
CA ASP A 104 16.59 -6.77 -16.56
C ASP A 104 15.41 -5.90 -16.06
N ARG A 105 14.59 -6.43 -15.15
CA ARG A 105 13.43 -5.72 -14.60
C ARG A 105 13.88 -4.64 -13.63
N THR A 106 13.23 -3.49 -13.71
CA THR A 106 13.39 -2.40 -12.75
C THR A 106 12.65 -2.76 -11.46
N ARG A 107 13.25 -2.48 -10.29
CA ARG A 107 12.64 -2.80 -8.99
C ARG A 107 11.61 -1.74 -8.63
N TYR A 108 10.51 -2.17 -8.03
CA TYR A 108 9.47 -1.23 -7.57
C TYR A 108 9.97 -0.22 -6.52
N THR A 109 10.98 -0.57 -5.72
CA THR A 109 11.62 0.34 -4.75
C THR A 109 12.37 1.49 -5.41
N ASP A 110 12.86 1.29 -6.64
CA ASP A 110 13.64 2.29 -7.36
C ASP A 110 12.72 3.40 -7.90
N VAL A 111 11.43 3.09 -8.07
CA VAL A 111 10.40 4.03 -8.53
C VAL A 111 9.95 4.98 -7.41
N GLY A 112 9.94 4.51 -6.16
CA GLY A 112 9.55 5.30 -4.98
C GLY A 112 10.59 6.36 -4.58
N LEU A 113 11.88 6.12 -4.85
CA LEU A 113 12.95 7.08 -4.55
C LEU A 113 12.80 8.42 -5.30
N LEU A 114 12.12 8.44 -6.45
CA LEU A 114 11.82 9.67 -7.17
C LEU A 114 10.86 10.63 -6.42
N LEU A 115 10.02 10.12 -5.52
CA LEU A 115 9.13 10.97 -4.69
C LEU A 115 9.88 11.71 -3.59
N HIS A 116 10.94 11.11 -3.04
CA HIS A 116 11.72 11.73 -1.96
C HIS A 116 12.67 12.82 -2.47
N TYR A 117 13.02 12.81 -3.75
CA TYR A 117 13.75 13.90 -4.40
C TYR A 117 12.82 15.04 -4.83
N SER A 118 11.63 14.75 -5.36
CA SER A 118 10.71 15.80 -5.82
C SER A 118 10.14 16.68 -4.70
N ILE A 119 10.04 16.18 -3.46
CA ILE A 119 9.60 16.98 -2.30
C ILE A 119 10.72 17.93 -1.80
N ARG A 120 12.00 17.61 -2.06
CA ARG A 120 13.13 18.48 -1.67
C ARG A 120 13.34 19.63 -2.64
N ASP A 121 13.05 19.43 -3.93
CA ASP A 121 13.27 20.46 -4.95
C ASP A 121 12.10 21.47 -5.07
N SER A 122 11.05 21.33 -4.25
CA SER A 122 9.89 22.23 -4.22
C SER A 122 9.99 23.34 -3.15
N HIS A 123 11.10 23.38 -2.41
CA HIS A 123 11.40 24.38 -1.38
C HIS A 123 12.82 24.94 -1.55
N GLU A 124 13.08 25.60 -2.68
CA GLU A 124 14.13 26.63 -2.81
C GLU A 124 13.56 27.88 -3.48
#